data_AF-A0AAV4AQT9-F1
#
_entry.id   AF-A0AAV4AQT9-F1
#
_cell.length_a   1.000
_cell.length_b   1.000
_cell.length_c   1.000
_cell.angle_alpha   90.00
_cell.angle_beta   90.00
_cell.angle_gamma   90.00
#
_symmetry.space_group_name_H-M   'P 1'
#
loop_
_entity.id
_entity.type
_entity.pdbx_description
1 polymer ?
#
loop_
_entity_poly.entity_id
_entity_poly.type
_entity_poly.pdbx_seq_one_letter_code
_entity_poly.pdbx_strand_id
1 'polypeptide(L)'
;MSDLLYIQGNYTRITFRLNLFLGGYSDMPTIQNRVGTRHQFVGCIQELRINGQRFDFRPSGPVGQAEFGVNVGECSDGVCDQVNCLNGGTCAVRSADQHLCLCPLGYHGDSCEKDTPVHIPYFSGHSYLELPGLQRSVLSYTDIEMVVKPMSHDGTILYNGYSSDRRGDFISLALENGHMVFRFDLGTGPAEIR
;
A
#
# COMPACT_ATOMS: atom_id res chain seq x y z
N MET A 1 29.44 -14.75 -47.26
CA MET A 1 30.17 -13.53 -46.90
C MET A 1 29.18 -12.53 -46.31
N SER A 2 29.06 -12.55 -44.99
CA SER A 2 28.62 -11.45 -44.13
C SER A 2 28.70 -11.98 -42.70
N ASP A 3 29.87 -11.76 -42.10
CA ASP A 3 30.21 -12.17 -40.75
C ASP A 3 29.23 -11.60 -39.73
N LEU A 4 28.60 -12.49 -38.97
CA LEU A 4 27.99 -12.18 -37.67
C LEU A 4 29.14 -11.81 -36.73
N LEU A 5 29.42 -10.51 -36.62
CA LEU A 5 30.37 -9.99 -35.66
C LEU A 5 29.78 -10.13 -34.24
N TYR A 6 30.00 -11.30 -33.63
CA TYR A 6 29.85 -11.48 -32.19
C TYR A 6 30.91 -10.60 -31.51
N ILE A 7 30.51 -9.43 -31.00
CA ILE A 7 31.37 -8.68 -30.10
C ILE A 7 31.33 -9.39 -28.74
N GLN A 8 32.29 -10.28 -28.51
CA GLN A 8 32.61 -10.77 -27.16
C GLN A 8 33.28 -9.62 -26.39
N GLY A 9 32.46 -8.82 -25.69
CA GLY A 9 32.95 -7.77 -24.79
C GLY A 9 33.41 -8.36 -23.47
N ASN A 10 34.69 -8.20 -23.13
CA ASN A 10 35.30 -8.63 -21.87
C ASN A 10 34.99 -7.67 -20.69
N TYR A 11 33.81 -7.05 -20.71
CA TYR A 11 33.41 -6.04 -19.72
C TYR A 11 32.63 -6.70 -18.58
N THR A 12 33.14 -6.57 -17.36
CA THR A 12 32.49 -7.08 -16.15
C THR A 12 31.44 -6.14 -15.55
N ARG A 13 31.26 -4.95 -16.14
CA ARG A 13 30.38 -3.90 -15.62
C ARG A 13 29.69 -3.13 -16.74
N ILE A 14 28.40 -2.84 -16.52
CA ILE A 14 27.60 -1.95 -17.38
C ILE A 14 27.65 -0.52 -16.80
N THR A 15 27.74 0.49 -17.66
CA THR A 15 27.72 1.91 -17.26
C THR A 15 26.56 2.62 -17.97
N PHE A 16 25.73 3.32 -17.20
CA PHE A 16 24.60 4.11 -17.72
C PHE A 16 24.89 5.60 -17.53
N ARG A 17 24.60 6.41 -18.57
CA ARG A 17 24.82 7.88 -18.55
C ARG A 17 23.54 8.70 -18.69
N LEU A 18 22.44 8.05 -19.04
CA LEU A 18 21.13 8.67 -19.18
C LEU A 18 20.29 8.35 -17.94
N ASN A 19 19.23 9.13 -17.74
CA ASN A 19 18.18 8.80 -16.77
C ASN A 19 17.56 7.44 -17.09
N LEU A 20 16.97 6.81 -16.07
CA LEU A 20 16.15 5.63 -16.25
C LEU A 20 14.79 6.03 -16.84
N PHE A 21 14.36 5.34 -17.89
CA PHE A 21 13.04 5.53 -18.49
C PHE A 21 12.15 4.33 -18.18
N LEU A 22 10.91 4.60 -17.77
CA LEU A 22 9.92 3.59 -17.41
C LEU A 22 8.70 3.75 -18.32
N GLY A 23 8.18 2.65 -18.83
CA GLY A 23 6.99 2.63 -19.70
C GLY A 23 7.25 3.01 -21.17
N GLY A 24 8.30 3.75 -21.48
CA GLY A 24 8.61 4.14 -22.86
C GLY A 24 9.84 5.01 -22.98
N TYR A 25 10.10 5.53 -24.19
CA TYR A 25 11.18 6.47 -24.47
C TYR A 25 10.69 7.52 -25.48
N SER A 26 11.13 8.76 -25.33
CA SER A 26 10.64 9.89 -26.14
C SER A 26 10.86 9.71 -27.64
N ASP A 27 11.91 8.97 -28.03
CA ASP A 27 12.24 8.66 -29.43
C ASP A 27 12.38 7.14 -29.63
N MET A 28 11.26 6.42 -29.61
CA MET A 28 11.24 4.97 -29.83
C MET A 28 11.96 4.50 -31.11
N PRO A 29 11.84 5.18 -32.27
CA PRO A 29 12.59 4.81 -33.47
C PRO A 29 14.11 4.71 -33.26
N THR A 30 14.71 5.59 -32.45
CA THR A 30 16.17 5.55 -32.19
C THR A 30 16.63 4.32 -31.41
N ILE A 31 15.76 3.72 -30.61
CA ILE A 31 16.10 2.56 -29.76
C ILE A 31 15.48 1.25 -30.24
N GLN A 32 14.63 1.25 -31.27
CA GLN A 32 13.87 0.07 -31.71
C GLN A 32 14.75 -1.16 -31.97
N ASN A 33 15.94 -0.98 -32.57
CA ASN A 33 16.86 -2.07 -32.88
C ASN A 33 17.56 -2.61 -31.62
N ARG A 34 17.59 -1.82 -30.53
CA ARG A 34 18.13 -2.22 -29.23
C ARG A 34 17.10 -2.93 -28.36
N VAL A 35 15.82 -2.53 -28.43
CA VAL A 35 14.74 -3.05 -27.57
C VAL A 35 13.82 -4.06 -28.25
N GLY A 36 13.88 -4.20 -29.58
CA GLY A 36 13.10 -5.19 -30.34
C GLY A 36 11.63 -4.81 -30.60
N THR A 37 11.21 -3.58 -30.29
CA THR A 37 9.84 -3.10 -30.50
C THR A 37 9.81 -1.59 -30.78
N ARG A 38 8.74 -1.12 -31.44
CA ARG A 38 8.42 0.31 -31.62
C ARG A 38 7.31 0.79 -30.68
N HIS A 39 6.67 -0.12 -29.97
CA HIS A 39 5.55 0.18 -29.08
C HIS A 39 6.03 0.49 -27.68
N GLN A 40 5.40 1.48 -27.04
CA GLN A 40 5.59 1.78 -25.63
C GLN A 40 4.65 0.92 -24.78
N PHE A 41 4.95 0.77 -23.49
CA PHE A 41 4.12 0.02 -22.56
C PHE A 41 2.78 0.76 -22.35
N VAL A 42 1.69 -0.03 -22.32
CA VAL A 42 0.35 0.44 -21.99
C VAL A 42 -0.15 -0.43 -20.85
N GLY A 43 -0.41 0.20 -19.69
CA GLY A 43 -0.82 -0.48 -18.47
C GLY A 43 -0.28 0.23 -17.24
N CYS A 44 -0.31 -0.47 -16.11
CA CYS A 44 0.06 0.09 -14.82
C CYS A 44 1.27 -0.61 -14.21
N ILE A 45 2.17 0.17 -13.62
CA ILE A 45 3.34 -0.34 -12.89
C ILE A 45 3.17 0.09 -11.45
N GLN A 46 2.93 -0.87 -10.56
CA GLN A 46 2.66 -0.60 -9.14
C GLN A 46 3.94 -0.48 -8.31
N GLU A 47 5.03 -1.14 -8.74
CA GLU A 47 6.29 -1.14 -8.01
C GLU A 47 7.48 -1.34 -8.96
N LEU A 48 8.57 -0.60 -8.66
CA LEU A 48 9.89 -0.83 -9.24
C LEU A 48 10.91 -0.95 -8.12
N ARG A 49 11.65 -2.06 -8.11
CA ARG A 49 12.80 -2.29 -7.23
C ARG A 49 14.03 -2.62 -8.05
N ILE A 50 15.10 -1.85 -7.87
CA ILE A 50 16.39 -2.09 -8.51
C ILE A 50 17.43 -2.17 -7.40
N ASN A 51 18.17 -3.28 -7.33
CA ASN A 51 19.16 -3.55 -6.28
C ASN A 51 18.60 -3.40 -4.85
N GLY A 52 17.36 -3.85 -4.64
CA GLY A 52 16.67 -3.75 -3.35
C GLY A 52 16.04 -2.38 -3.04
N GLN A 53 16.47 -1.32 -3.73
CA GLN A 53 15.92 0.03 -3.60
C GLN A 53 14.58 0.15 -4.33
N ARG A 54 13.55 0.59 -3.62
CA ARG A 54 12.23 0.91 -4.18
C ARG A 54 12.24 2.33 -4.73
N PHE A 55 11.68 2.52 -5.92
CA PHE A 55 11.53 3.83 -6.56
C PHE A 55 10.14 4.41 -6.28
N ASP A 56 10.08 5.68 -5.88
CA ASP A 56 8.83 6.40 -5.63
C ASP A 56 8.41 7.20 -6.87
N PHE A 57 7.32 6.79 -7.52
CA PHE A 57 6.85 7.36 -8.78
C PHE A 57 6.18 8.72 -8.64
N ARG A 58 5.96 9.23 -7.42
CA ARG A 58 5.34 10.55 -7.24
C ARG A 58 6.24 11.63 -7.85
N PRO A 59 5.63 12.70 -8.42
CA PRO A 59 6.37 13.86 -8.90
C PRO A 59 7.31 14.42 -7.83
N SER A 60 8.40 15.06 -8.29
CA SER A 60 9.46 15.57 -7.43
C SER A 60 8.92 16.36 -6.23
N GLY A 61 9.32 15.89 -5.04
CA GLY A 61 8.97 16.40 -3.72
C GLY A 61 9.98 15.82 -2.70
N PRO A 62 9.79 15.96 -1.37
CA PRO A 62 10.77 15.46 -0.40
C PRO A 62 10.99 13.93 -0.45
N VAL A 63 10.08 13.18 -1.10
CA VAL A 63 10.13 11.71 -1.19
C VAL A 63 9.94 11.17 -2.63
N GLY A 64 9.28 11.93 -3.52
CA GLY A 64 9.05 11.52 -4.91
C GLY A 64 10.32 11.59 -5.76
N GLN A 65 10.53 10.60 -6.63
CA GLN A 65 11.76 10.43 -7.42
C GLN A 65 11.53 10.56 -8.93
N ALA A 66 10.29 10.83 -9.37
CA ALA A 66 10.02 11.06 -10.77
C ALA A 66 10.52 12.46 -11.18
N GLU A 67 11.62 12.49 -11.93
CA GLU A 67 12.24 13.73 -12.43
C GLU A 67 11.40 14.41 -13.53
N PHE A 68 10.80 13.61 -14.42
CA PHE A 68 10.00 14.10 -15.55
C PHE A 68 9.12 12.98 -16.11
N GLY A 69 7.94 13.33 -16.64
CA GLY A 69 7.03 12.40 -17.31
C GLY A 69 6.04 13.14 -18.22
N VAL A 70 5.52 12.45 -19.23
CA VAL A 70 4.55 12.99 -20.20
C VAL A 70 3.44 11.94 -20.39
N ASN A 71 2.18 12.37 -20.35
CA ASN A 71 1.01 11.49 -20.50
C ASN A 71 0.97 10.31 -19.51
N VAL A 72 1.43 10.52 -18.28
CA VAL A 72 1.34 9.53 -17.19
C VAL A 72 0.15 9.90 -16.31
N GLY A 73 -0.87 9.05 -16.29
CA GLY A 73 -2.05 9.19 -15.43
C GLY A 73 -1.96 8.34 -14.16
N GLU A 74 -2.91 8.53 -13.26
CA GLU A 74 -3.10 7.64 -12.11
C GLU A 74 -3.83 6.38 -12.57
N CYS A 75 -3.29 5.20 -12.26
CA CYS A 75 -3.89 3.94 -12.70
C CYS A 75 -5.24 3.69 -12.03
N SER A 76 -5.39 4.17 -10.80
CA SER A 76 -6.63 4.06 -10.05
C SER A 76 -7.71 5.07 -10.45
N ASP A 77 -7.44 5.94 -11.44
CA ASP A 77 -8.41 6.90 -11.93
C ASP A 77 -9.64 6.18 -12.54
N GLY A 78 -10.83 6.64 -12.16
CA GLY A 78 -12.09 6.05 -12.61
C GLY A 78 -12.50 4.71 -11.99
N VAL A 79 -11.66 4.09 -11.13
CA VAL A 79 -11.99 2.81 -10.46
C VAL A 79 -13.30 2.89 -9.67
N CYS A 80 -13.60 4.05 -9.08
CA CYS A 80 -14.84 4.28 -8.32
C CYS A 80 -15.99 4.88 -9.14
N ASP A 81 -15.80 5.25 -10.41
CA ASP A 81 -16.82 5.99 -11.18
C ASP A 81 -18.08 5.18 -11.44
N GLN A 82 -17.94 3.85 -11.57
CA GLN A 82 -19.05 2.92 -11.82
C GLN A 82 -19.34 2.01 -10.63
N VAL A 83 -18.71 2.26 -9.48
CA VAL A 83 -18.92 1.45 -8.28
C VAL A 83 -20.07 2.04 -7.48
N ASN A 84 -21.11 1.22 -7.28
CA ASN A 84 -22.26 1.60 -6.46
C ASN A 84 -22.20 0.91 -5.10
N CYS A 85 -21.73 1.64 -4.08
CA CYS A 85 -21.81 1.19 -2.69
C CYS A 85 -23.18 1.55 -2.11
N LEU A 86 -23.92 0.55 -1.62
CA LEU A 86 -25.26 0.73 -1.08
C LEU A 86 -25.23 1.29 0.35
N ASN A 87 -26.42 1.69 0.84
CA ASN A 87 -26.65 2.05 2.24
C ASN A 87 -25.71 3.16 2.79
N GLY A 88 -25.31 4.10 1.92
CA GLY A 88 -24.42 5.20 2.29
C GLY A 88 -22.93 4.82 2.33
N GLY A 89 -22.56 3.66 1.77
CA GLY A 89 -21.17 3.26 1.61
C GLY A 89 -20.39 4.20 0.70
N THR A 90 -19.09 4.32 0.99
CA THR A 90 -18.16 5.15 0.20
C THR A 90 -17.20 4.26 -0.58
N CYS A 91 -17.07 4.47 -1.89
CA CYS A 91 -16.05 3.77 -2.66
C CYS A 91 -14.66 4.34 -2.36
N ALA A 92 -13.71 3.46 -2.08
CA ALA A 92 -12.31 3.78 -1.92
C ALA A 92 -11.48 2.91 -2.87
N VAL A 93 -10.45 3.51 -3.48
CA VAL A 93 -9.53 2.76 -4.33
C VAL A 93 -8.49 2.05 -3.46
N ARG A 94 -8.30 0.74 -3.68
CA ARG A 94 -7.32 -0.11 -3.00
C ARG A 94 -6.04 -0.28 -3.81
N SER A 95 -6.18 -0.48 -5.12
CA SER A 95 -5.07 -0.59 -6.07
C SER A 95 -5.50 -0.10 -7.45
N ALA A 96 -4.55 -0.12 -8.39
CA ALA A 96 -4.74 0.12 -9.82
C ALA A 96 -6.12 -0.29 -10.39
N ASP A 97 -6.62 -1.45 -10.02
CA ASP A 97 -7.80 -2.11 -10.56
C ASP A 97 -8.80 -2.58 -9.50
N GLN A 98 -8.55 -2.27 -8.22
CA GLN A 98 -9.37 -2.76 -7.11
C GLN A 98 -10.00 -1.61 -6.34
N HIS A 99 -11.30 -1.75 -6.07
CA HIS A 99 -12.05 -0.89 -5.19
C HIS A 99 -12.45 -1.63 -3.91
N LEU A 100 -12.90 -0.85 -2.94
CA LEU A 100 -13.50 -1.32 -1.71
C LEU A 100 -14.65 -0.39 -1.35
N CYS A 101 -15.81 -0.96 -1.03
CA CYS A 101 -16.88 -0.18 -0.40
C CYS A 101 -16.61 -0.10 1.12
N LEU A 102 -16.39 1.11 1.61
CA LEU A 102 -16.34 1.43 3.03
C LEU A 102 -17.77 1.53 3.55
N CYS A 103 -18.23 0.45 4.20
CA CYS A 103 -19.58 0.34 4.69
C CYS A 103 -19.78 1.06 6.03
N PRO A 104 -20.88 1.81 6.21
CA PRO A 104 -21.23 2.34 7.51
C PRO A 104 -21.50 1.23 8.53
N LEU A 105 -21.36 1.55 9.81
CA LEU A 105 -21.61 0.60 10.89
C LEU A 105 -23.01 -0.02 10.79
N GLY A 106 -23.08 -1.35 10.86
CA GLY A 106 -24.33 -2.12 10.65
C GLY A 106 -24.47 -2.70 9.25
N TYR A 107 -23.71 -2.20 8.27
CA TYR A 107 -23.70 -2.72 6.91
C TYR A 107 -22.40 -3.45 6.57
N HIS A 108 -22.51 -4.45 5.71
CA HIS A 108 -21.37 -5.23 5.22
C HIS A 108 -21.71 -5.91 3.88
N GLY A 109 -20.75 -6.66 3.34
CA GLY A 109 -20.80 -7.18 1.97
C GLY A 109 -19.96 -6.33 1.02
N ASP A 110 -19.72 -6.85 -0.20
CA ASP A 110 -18.82 -6.20 -1.16
C ASP A 110 -19.36 -4.84 -1.63
N SER A 111 -20.68 -4.65 -1.58
CA SER A 111 -21.36 -3.40 -1.94
C SER A 111 -22.20 -2.84 -0.79
N CYS A 112 -21.90 -3.23 0.47
CA CYS A 112 -22.65 -2.81 1.66
C CYS A 112 -24.14 -3.17 1.64
N GLU A 113 -24.51 -4.25 0.94
CA GLU A 113 -25.87 -4.68 0.69
C GLU A 113 -26.53 -5.40 1.88
N LYS A 114 -25.72 -5.92 2.81
CA LYS A 114 -26.20 -6.70 3.96
C LYS A 114 -26.28 -5.81 5.19
N ASP A 115 -27.43 -5.83 5.85
CA ASP A 115 -27.67 -5.18 7.15
C ASP A 115 -27.69 -6.27 8.24
N THR A 116 -26.93 -6.07 9.31
CA THR A 116 -27.08 -6.87 10.53
C THR A 116 -26.74 -6.05 11.77
N PRO A 117 -27.56 -6.12 12.86
CA PRO A 117 -27.22 -5.50 14.14
C PRO A 117 -25.86 -5.99 14.66
N VAL A 118 -24.97 -5.04 14.97
CA VAL A 118 -23.62 -5.34 15.45
C VAL A 118 -23.65 -5.56 16.96
N HIS A 119 -23.66 -6.82 17.38
CA HIS A 119 -23.49 -7.22 18.79
C HIS A 119 -22.07 -7.76 19.07
N ILE A 120 -21.54 -8.55 18.13
CA ILE A 120 -20.17 -9.07 18.14
C ILE A 120 -19.59 -8.70 16.78
N PRO A 121 -18.62 -7.77 16.71
CA PRO A 121 -18.14 -7.27 15.43
C PRO A 121 -17.34 -8.35 14.70
N TYR A 122 -17.67 -8.53 13.41
CA TYR A 122 -16.87 -9.29 12.47
C TYR A 122 -16.03 -8.33 11.64
N PHE A 123 -14.74 -8.62 11.49
CA PHE A 123 -13.81 -7.81 10.72
C PHE A 123 -13.36 -8.59 9.48
N SER A 124 -13.60 -8.03 8.29
CA SER A 124 -13.32 -8.67 6.99
C SER A 124 -11.88 -8.50 6.50
N GLY A 125 -11.01 -7.87 7.30
CA GLY A 125 -9.65 -7.50 6.92
C GLY A 125 -9.52 -6.11 6.26
N HIS A 126 -10.64 -5.50 5.89
CA HIS A 126 -10.72 -4.13 5.35
C HIS A 126 -11.75 -3.28 6.10
N SER A 127 -11.86 -3.54 7.39
CA SER A 127 -12.87 -3.00 8.29
C SER A 127 -12.21 -2.51 9.57
N TYR A 128 -12.73 -1.44 10.15
CA TYR A 128 -12.29 -0.93 11.45
C TYR A 128 -13.47 -0.38 12.22
N LEU A 129 -13.34 -0.33 13.54
CA LEU A 129 -14.22 0.42 14.42
C LEU A 129 -13.40 1.48 15.12
N GLU A 130 -13.89 2.71 15.11
CA GLU A 130 -13.36 3.79 15.93
C GLU A 130 -14.16 3.85 17.23
N LEU A 131 -13.46 3.71 18.35
CA LEU A 131 -14.00 3.83 19.70
C LEU A 131 -13.38 5.06 20.37
N PRO A 132 -14.03 5.64 21.40
CA PRO A 132 -13.41 6.70 22.18
C PRO A 132 -12.02 6.28 22.66
N GLY A 133 -11.01 7.11 22.37
CA GLY A 133 -9.62 6.81 22.71
C GLY A 133 -9.38 6.69 24.21
N LEU A 134 -8.25 6.06 24.57
CA LEU A 134 -7.87 5.78 25.96
C LEU A 134 -7.51 7.03 26.79
N GLN A 135 -7.53 8.20 26.16
CA GLN A 135 -7.11 9.53 26.64
C GLN A 135 -7.66 9.96 28.01
N ARG A 136 -8.77 9.37 28.50
CA ARG A 136 -9.37 9.71 29.81
C ARG A 136 -9.19 8.65 30.90
N SER A 137 -8.77 7.44 30.55
CA SER A 137 -8.79 6.28 31.47
C SER A 137 -7.40 5.68 31.75
N VAL A 138 -6.37 6.12 31.02
CA VAL A 138 -5.06 5.46 30.96
C VAL A 138 -3.94 6.46 31.24
N LEU A 139 -3.87 6.95 32.48
CA LEU A 139 -2.86 7.95 32.88
C LEU A 139 -1.60 7.33 33.52
N SER A 140 -1.65 6.05 33.94
CA SER A 140 -0.50 5.39 34.60
C SER A 140 -0.51 3.85 34.53
N TYR A 141 -1.65 3.23 34.24
CA TYR A 141 -1.79 1.78 34.08
C TYR A 141 -2.84 1.49 33.01
N THR A 142 -2.65 0.39 32.27
CA THR A 142 -3.60 -0.11 31.27
C THR A 142 -3.78 -1.60 31.51
N ASP A 143 -5.02 -2.05 31.60
CA ASP A 143 -5.36 -3.46 31.58
C ASP A 143 -6.26 -3.72 30.36
N ILE A 144 -5.90 -4.73 29.55
CA ILE A 144 -6.58 -5.07 28.31
C ILE A 144 -6.90 -6.55 28.36
N GLU A 145 -8.18 -6.86 28.60
CA GLU A 145 -8.71 -8.22 28.54
C GLU A 145 -9.60 -8.37 27.32
N MET A 146 -9.37 -9.42 26.53
CA MET A 146 -10.17 -9.68 25.34
C MET A 146 -10.22 -11.15 24.97
N VAL A 147 -11.31 -11.56 24.33
CA VAL A 147 -11.49 -12.90 23.77
C VAL A 147 -11.55 -12.77 22.25
N VAL A 148 -10.59 -13.35 21.55
CA VAL A 148 -10.48 -13.28 20.09
C VAL A 148 -10.57 -14.66 19.45
N LYS A 149 -11.19 -14.71 18.27
CA LYS A 149 -11.18 -15.89 17.39
C LYS A 149 -10.61 -15.48 16.03
N PRO A 150 -9.28 -15.52 15.84
CA PRO A 150 -8.68 -15.11 14.58
C PRO A 150 -8.98 -16.11 13.46
N MET A 151 -9.12 -15.58 12.24
CA MET A 151 -9.23 -16.38 11.00
C MET A 151 -7.96 -16.29 10.14
N SER A 152 -6.99 -15.47 10.55
CA SER A 152 -5.69 -15.24 9.91
C SER A 152 -4.59 -15.36 10.96
N HIS A 153 -3.38 -15.75 10.54
CA HIS A 153 -2.19 -15.77 11.40
C HIS A 153 -1.61 -14.38 11.63
N ASP A 154 -2.00 -13.40 10.82
CA ASP A 154 -1.51 -12.03 10.87
C ASP A 154 -2.69 -11.05 10.86
N GLY A 155 -2.62 -10.01 11.68
CA GLY A 155 -3.61 -8.94 11.71
C GLY A 155 -3.52 -8.03 12.93
N THR A 156 -3.69 -6.72 12.73
CA THR A 156 -3.81 -5.75 13.82
C THR A 156 -5.15 -5.93 14.54
N ILE A 157 -5.10 -6.02 15.86
CA ILE A 157 -6.28 -6.22 16.72
C ILE A 157 -6.70 -4.90 17.37
N LEU A 158 -5.74 -4.13 17.90
CA LEU A 158 -5.98 -2.86 18.58
C LEU A 158 -4.85 -1.89 18.24
N TYR A 159 -5.20 -0.62 18.06
CA TYR A 159 -4.26 0.48 17.95
C TYR A 159 -4.85 1.73 18.61
N ASN A 160 -4.08 2.39 19.46
CA ASN A 160 -4.38 3.73 19.93
C ASN A 160 -3.09 4.55 19.91
N GLY A 161 -3.11 5.71 19.25
CA GLY A 161 -1.96 6.58 19.11
C GLY A 161 -2.29 8.03 19.48
N TYR A 162 -1.26 8.81 19.75
CA TYR A 162 -1.36 10.21 20.16
C TYR A 162 -1.99 11.10 19.08
N SER A 163 -1.63 10.88 17.80
CA SER A 163 -2.08 11.73 16.69
C SER A 163 -2.44 10.92 15.43
N SER A 164 -3.28 11.53 14.58
CA SER A 164 -3.73 10.96 13.31
C SER A 164 -2.61 10.89 12.25
N ASP A 165 -1.55 11.69 12.38
CA ASP A 165 -0.34 11.60 11.56
C ASP A 165 0.62 10.51 12.03
N ARG A 166 0.20 9.66 12.99
CA ARG A 166 0.91 8.47 13.51
C ARG A 166 2.25 8.80 14.14
N ARG A 167 2.34 9.97 14.79
CA ARG A 167 3.53 10.42 15.53
C ARG A 167 3.24 10.40 17.02
N GLY A 168 4.31 10.22 17.80
CA GLY A 168 4.23 10.20 19.25
C GLY A 168 3.76 8.86 19.79
N ASP A 169 3.27 8.89 21.03
CA ASP A 169 3.00 7.71 21.82
C ASP A 169 1.93 6.82 21.19
N PHE A 170 2.10 5.50 21.30
CA PHE A 170 1.08 4.56 20.88
C PHE A 170 1.11 3.28 21.71
N ILE A 171 0.01 2.56 21.68
CA ILE A 171 -0.06 1.14 22.04
C ILE A 171 -0.73 0.37 20.91
N SER A 172 -0.35 -0.89 20.74
CA SER A 172 -0.95 -1.78 19.76
C SER A 172 -0.88 -3.23 20.20
N LEU A 173 -1.86 -4.00 19.74
CA LEU A 173 -1.90 -5.44 19.87
C LEU A 173 -2.15 -6.03 18.49
N ALA A 174 -1.35 -7.01 18.08
CA ALA A 174 -1.44 -7.65 16.77
C ALA A 174 -1.18 -9.15 16.87
N LEU A 175 -1.64 -9.89 15.87
CA LEU A 175 -1.16 -11.23 15.57
C LEU A 175 -0.07 -11.16 14.52
N GLU A 176 1.04 -11.86 14.76
CA GLU A 176 2.12 -12.04 13.80
C GLU A 176 2.59 -13.49 13.81
N ASN A 177 2.48 -14.15 12.66
CA ASN A 177 2.78 -15.58 12.51
C ASN A 177 2.11 -16.43 13.61
N GLY A 178 0.86 -16.10 13.95
CA GLY A 178 0.06 -16.79 14.97
C GLY A 178 0.40 -16.47 16.43
N HIS A 179 1.30 -15.52 16.71
CA HIS A 179 1.64 -15.10 18.07
C HIS A 179 1.07 -13.71 18.35
N MET A 180 0.59 -13.50 19.58
CA MET A 180 0.19 -12.18 20.04
C MET A 180 1.44 -11.32 20.27
N VAL A 181 1.45 -10.13 19.67
CA VAL A 181 2.54 -9.16 19.81
C VAL A 181 1.95 -7.85 20.33
N PHE A 182 2.45 -7.40 21.47
CA PHE A 182 2.12 -6.10 22.05
C PHE A 182 3.26 -5.12 21.76
N ARG A 183 2.93 -3.95 21.22
CA ARG A 183 3.92 -2.88 21.00
C ARG A 183 3.45 -1.57 21.57
N PHE A 184 4.39 -0.78 22.06
CA PHE A 184 4.11 0.55 22.59
C PHE A 184 5.30 1.48 22.40
N ASP A 185 5.03 2.78 22.32
CA ASP A 185 6.03 3.85 22.38
C ASP A 185 5.49 4.93 23.32
N LEU A 186 6.36 5.41 24.22
CA LEU A 186 6.07 6.47 25.20
C LEU A 186 7.03 7.66 25.05
N GLY A 187 7.61 7.83 23.85
CA GLY A 187 8.46 8.96 23.48
C GLY A 187 9.95 8.62 23.40
N THR A 188 10.35 7.36 23.62
CA THR A 188 11.75 6.91 23.51
C THR A 188 11.99 5.95 22.34
N GLY A 189 10.95 5.66 21.57
CA GLY A 189 10.97 4.66 20.51
C GLY A 189 10.17 3.41 20.87
N PRO A 190 9.80 2.61 19.86
CA PRO A 190 8.91 1.47 20.04
C PRO A 190 9.58 0.32 20.78
N ALA A 191 8.87 -0.24 21.74
CA ALA A 191 9.17 -1.50 22.41
C ALA A 191 8.19 -2.60 21.96
N GLU A 192 8.62 -3.85 22.03
CA GLU A 192 7.85 -5.03 21.64
C GLU A 192 7.88 -6.09 22.75
N ILE A 193 6.72 -6.73 22.99
CA ILE A 193 6.56 -7.87 23.88
C ILE A 193 5.88 -8.98 23.08
N ARG A 194 6.46 -10.18 23.07
CA ARG A 194 6.01 -11.37 22.33
C ARG A 194 6.07 -12.62 23.21
#